data_AF-A0A3M1G7K2-F1
#
_entry.id   AF-A0A3M1G7K2-F1
#
_cell.length_a   1.000
_cell.length_b   1.000
_cell.length_c   1.000
_cell.angle_alpha   90.00
_cell.angle_beta   90.00
_cell.angle_gamma   90.00
#
_symmetry.space_group_name_H-M   'P 1'
#
loop_
_entity.id
_entity.type
_entity.pdbx_description
1 polymer ?
#
loop_
_entity_poly.entity_id
_entity_poly.type
_entity_poly.pdbx_seq_one_letter_code
_entity_poly.pdbx_strand_id
1 'polypeptide(L)' 'GKWAIHPSQIPLCNELFSPSPEEVEKARRIVKAMKEAKAKGQGAVALDGKLIDLASIRQAEAILKKLGEEV' A
#
# COMPACT_ATOMS: atom_id res chain seq x y z
N GLY A 1 8.10 -5.11 10.98
CA GLY A 1 9.41 -4.67 11.51
C GLY A 1 10.00 -5.77 12.36
N LYS A 2 11.27 -5.62 12.76
CA LYS A 2 11.99 -6.56 13.62
C LYS A 2 12.84 -5.81 14.65
N TRP A 3 13.04 -6.42 15.81
CA TRP A 3 13.93 -5.89 16.84
C TRP A 3 15.39 -6.05 16.40
N ALA A 4 16.19 -5.00 16.60
CA ALA A 4 17.63 -5.00 16.40
C ALA A 4 18.32 -4.90 17.77
N ILE A 5 19.21 -5.85 18.06
CA ILE A 5 20.03 -5.86 19.29
C ILE A 5 21.46 -5.39 19.03
N HIS A 6 21.82 -5.21 17.77
CA HIS A 6 23.14 -4.74 17.34
C HIS A 6 22.99 -3.76 16.15
N PRO A 7 23.78 -2.67 16.08
CA PRO A 7 23.65 -1.66 15.01
C PRO A 7 23.75 -2.21 13.59
N SER A 8 24.57 -3.26 13.37
CA SER A 8 24.69 -3.89 12.03
C SER A 8 23.41 -4.54 11.51
N GLN A 9 22.41 -4.79 12.37
CA GLN A 9 21.13 -5.36 11.96
C GLN A 9 20.16 -4.32 11.41
N ILE A 10 20.40 -3.03 11.70
CA ILE A 10 19.50 -1.93 11.33
C ILE A 10 19.33 -1.83 9.81
N PRO A 11 20.41 -1.81 8.98
CA PRO A 11 20.24 -1.70 7.53
C PRO A 11 19.42 -2.86 6.95
N LEU A 12 19.72 -4.09 7.38
CA LEU A 12 19.02 -5.29 6.92
C LEU A 12 17.54 -5.30 7.33
N CYS A 13 17.24 -4.87 8.57
CA CYS A 13 15.85 -4.77 9.03
C CYS A 13 15.08 -3.71 8.24
N ASN A 14 15.70 -2.56 7.96
CA ASN A 14 15.05 -1.50 7.19
C ASN A 14 14.79 -1.95 5.75
N GLU A 15 15.76 -2.62 5.11
CA GLU A 15 15.60 -3.15 3.75
C GLU A 15 14.47 -4.18 3.66
N LEU A 16 14.46 -5.19 4.54
CA LEU A 16 13.51 -6.30 4.47
C LEU A 16 12.08 -5.95 4.87
N PHE A 17 11.89 -4.94 5.74
CA PHE A 17 10.57 -4.55 6.22
C PHE A 17 10.03 -3.27 5.59
N SER A 18 10.82 -2.63 4.73
CA SER A 18 10.31 -1.57 3.86
C SER A 18 9.47 -2.20 2.73
N PRO A 19 8.34 -1.59 2.35
CA PRO A 19 7.58 -2.06 1.21
C PRO A 19 8.44 -1.99 -0.06
N SER A 20 8.31 -2.98 -0.93
CA SER A 20 9.01 -2.98 -2.22
C SER A 20 8.42 -1.93 -3.17
N PRO A 21 9.19 -1.40 -4.14
CA PRO A 21 8.70 -0.42 -5.11
C PRO A 21 7.43 -0.87 -5.86
N GLU A 22 7.35 -2.16 -6.19
CA GLU A 22 6.20 -2.76 -6.88
C GLU A 22 4.93 -2.74 -6.01
N GLU A 23 5.06 -3.05 -4.72
CA GLU A 23 3.95 -2.98 -3.78
C GLU A 23 3.44 -1.55 -3.60
N VAL A 24 4.35 -0.57 -3.59
CA VAL A 24 4.00 0.86 -3.51
C VAL A 24 3.25 1.30 -4.76
N GLU A 25 3.75 0.95 -5.95
CA GLU A 25 3.08 1.30 -7.20
C GLU A 25 1.67 0.69 -7.27
N LYS A 26 1.54 -0.58 -6.90
CA LYS A 26 0.25 -1.25 -6.81
C LYS A 26 -0.69 -0.53 -5.83
N ALA A 27 -0.21 -0.18 -4.63
CA ALA A 27 -1.00 0.55 -3.64
C ALA A 27 -1.50 1.90 -4.18
N ARG A 28 -0.64 2.67 -4.88
CA ARG A 28 -1.05 3.93 -5.52
C ARG A 28 -2.12 3.71 -6.59
N ARG A 29 -2.00 2.67 -7.43
CA ARG A 29 -3.01 2.33 -8.44
C ARG A 29 -4.36 1.98 -7.81
N ILE A 30 -4.35 1.25 -6.70
CA ILE A 30 -5.56 0.88 -5.95
C ILE A 30 -6.27 2.12 -5.40
N VAL A 31 -5.53 3.00 -4.71
CA VAL A 31 -6.11 4.23 -4.13
C VAL A 31 -6.65 5.15 -5.23
N LYS A 32 -5.93 5.28 -6.35
CA LYS A 32 -6.39 6.05 -7.50
C LYS A 32 -7.70 5.49 -8.07
N ALA A 33 -7.77 4.18 -8.31
CA ALA A 33 -8.97 3.53 -8.81
C ALA A 33 -10.16 3.70 -7.85
N MET A 34 -9.92 3.66 -6.53
CA MET A 34 -10.94 3.94 -5.53
C MET A 34 -11.46 5.38 -5.60
N LYS A 35 -10.56 6.37 -5.70
CA LYS A 35 -10.94 7.79 -5.84
C LYS A 35 -11.80 8.02 -7.09
N GLU A 36 -11.43 7.40 -8.21
CA GLU A 36 -12.19 7.47 -9.46
C GLU A 36 -13.57 6.80 -9.36
N ALA A 37 -13.66 5.61 -8.76
CA ALA A 37 -14.92 4.92 -8.56
C ALA A 37 -15.86 5.69 -7.63
N LYS A 38 -15.32 6.27 -6.54
CA LYS A 38 -16.07 7.11 -5.61
C LYS A 38 -16.63 8.36 -6.30
N ALA A 39 -15.85 9.01 -7.17
CA ALA A 39 -16.31 10.13 -7.97
C ALA A 39 -17.45 9.76 -8.95
N LYS A 40 -17.47 8.50 -9.43
CA LYS A 40 -18.52 7.95 -10.30
C LYS A 40 -19.72 7.39 -9.52
N GLY A 41 -19.71 7.43 -8.18
CA GLY A 41 -20.75 6.81 -7.34
C GLY A 41 -20.77 5.29 -7.38
N GLN A 42 -19.67 4.64 -7.78
CA GLN A 42 -19.56 3.19 -7.89
C GLN A 42 -19.08 2.60 -6.56
N GLY A 43 -19.85 1.66 -6.00
CA GLY A 43 -19.50 0.95 -4.76
C GLY A 43 -18.47 -0.17 -4.93
N ALA A 44 -18.18 -0.56 -6.18
CA ALA A 44 -17.22 -1.61 -6.52
C ALA A 44 -16.10 -1.02 -7.38
N VAL A 45 -14.85 -1.36 -7.03
CA VAL A 45 -13.65 -0.94 -7.77
C VAL A 45 -13.09 -2.17 -8.46
N ALA A 46 -12.80 -2.09 -9.76
CA ALA A 46 -12.09 -3.13 -10.48
C ALA A 46 -10.73 -2.58 -10.96
N LEU A 47 -9.66 -3.33 -10.72
CA LEU A 47 -8.32 -3.04 -11.22
C LEU A 47 -7.76 -4.29 -11.88
N ASP A 48 -7.25 -4.17 -13.10
CA ASP A 48 -6.68 -5.29 -13.87
C ASP A 48 -7.62 -6.51 -13.97
N GLY A 49 -8.93 -6.25 -14.13
CA GLY A 49 -9.96 -7.27 -14.22
C GLY A 49 -10.32 -7.98 -12.90
N LYS A 50 -9.74 -7.55 -11.77
CA LYS A 50 -10.04 -8.08 -10.43
C LYS A 50 -10.84 -7.07 -9.62
N LEU A 51 -11.86 -7.56 -8.93
CA LEU A 51 -12.59 -6.77 -7.94
C LEU A 51 -11.67 -6.49 -6.75
N ILE A 52 -11.61 -5.23 -6.37
CA ILE A 52 -10.88 -4.77 -5.19
C ILE A 52 -11.89 -4.53 -4.08
N ASP A 53 -11.73 -5.27 -3.00
CA ASP A 53 -12.55 -5.13 -1.81
C ASP A 53 -12.03 -4.01 -0.89
N LEU A 54 -12.85 -3.68 0.11
CA LEU A 54 -12.50 -2.65 1.09
C LEU A 54 -11.24 -3.01 1.91
N ALA A 55 -11.00 -4.31 2.14
CA ALA A 55 -9.83 -4.78 2.86
C ALA A 55 -8.54 -4.48 2.08
N SER A 56 -8.54 -4.75 0.78
CA SER A 56 -7.42 -4.46 -0.13
C SER A 56 -7.15 -2.96 -0.23
N ILE A 57 -8.20 -2.13 -0.24
CA ILE A 57 -8.05 -0.67 -0.21
C ILE A 57 -7.35 -0.26 1.09
N ARG A 58 -7.86 -0.67 2.25
CA ARG A 58 -7.25 -0.32 3.56
C ARG A 58 -5.79 -0.78 3.67
N GLN A 59 -5.44 -1.92 3.08
CA GLN A 59 -4.06 -2.39 3.02
C GLN A 59 -3.19 -1.48 2.15
N ALA A 60 -3.67 -1.07 0.97
CA ALA A 60 -2.97 -0.12 0.11
C ALA A 60 -2.77 1.23 0.82
N GLU A 61 -3.78 1.74 1.52
CA GLU A 61 -3.67 2.98 2.30
C GLU A 61 -2.62 2.84 3.43
N ALA A 62 -2.60 1.69 4.11
CA ALA A 62 -1.60 1.44 5.16
C ALA A 62 -0.16 1.37 4.62
N ILE A 63 0.04 0.87 3.40
CA ILE A 63 1.36 0.85 2.74
C ILE A 63 1.82 2.28 2.46
N LEU A 64 0.98 3.10 1.84
CA LEU A 64 1.30 4.49 1.52
C LEU A 64 1.55 5.33 2.78
N LYS A 65 0.76 5.10 3.84
CA LYS A 65 0.94 5.78 5.13
C LYS A 65 2.30 5.46 5.78
N LYS A 66 2.84 4.25 5.62
CA LYS A 66 4.18 3.90 6.12
C LYS A 66 5.29 4.70 5.42
N LEU A 67 5.04 5.16 4.19
CA LEU A 67 5.95 6.00 3.42
C LEU A 67 5.76 7.51 3.69
N GLY A 68 4.79 7.87 4.54
CA GLY A 68 4.44 9.27 4.81
C GLY A 68 3.61 9.91 3.70
N GLU A 69 3.08 9.13 2.76
CA GLU A 69 2.18 9.64 1.72
C GLU A 69 0.78 9.86 2.30
N GLU A 70 0.15 10.98 1.97
CA GLU A 70 -1.26 11.24 2.28
C GLU A 70 -2.15 10.43 1.33
N VAL A 71 -3.13 9.72 1.90
CA VAL A 71 -3.99 8.78 1.19
C VAL A 71 -5.40 9.30 1.03
#